data_AF-A0A2D5PC88-F1
#
_entry.id   AF-A0A2D5PC88-F1
#
_cell.length_a   1.000
_cell.length_b   1.000
_cell.length_c   1.000
_cell.angle_alpha   90.00
_cell.angle_beta   90.00
_cell.angle_gamma   90.00
#
_symmetry.space_group_name_H-M   'P 1'
#
loop_
_entity.id
_entity.type
_entity.pdbx_description
1 polymer ?
#
loop_
_entity_poly.entity_id
_entity_poly.type
_entity_poly.pdbx_seq_one_letter_code
_entity_poly.pdbx_strand_id
1 'polypeptide(L)'
;MCGEVPRKKLIEAGRYWAGQRPGGSGADGVDEDLDWLGVDVDALDWLEEVEEPDEFVLWPENVQALNVFLKCCGQWEIVADMGGCFYQGLKDSRVNSVLSRSGLSAEEQNKVFADLLLIEQGAVPVLNEKK
;
A
#
# COMPACT_ATOMS: atom_id res chain seq x y z
N MET A 1 -8.69 13.97 -28.04
CA MET A 1 -9.91 13.80 -27.23
C MET A 1 -9.48 13.16 -25.92
N CYS A 2 -9.52 13.90 -24.82
CA CYS A 2 -9.08 13.40 -23.51
C CYS A 2 -10.27 12.63 -22.91
N GLY A 3 -10.23 11.29 -23.00
CA GLY A 3 -11.23 10.44 -22.36
C GLY A 3 -11.04 10.48 -20.85
N GLU A 4 -12.11 10.76 -20.11
CA GLU A 4 -12.11 10.69 -18.65
C GLU A 4 -11.82 9.24 -18.23
N VAL A 5 -10.68 9.00 -17.59
CA VAL A 5 -10.27 7.65 -17.20
C VAL A 5 -11.09 7.21 -15.99
N PRO A 6 -11.66 5.99 -15.99
CA PRO A 6 -12.48 5.54 -14.89
C PRO A 6 -11.68 5.40 -13.60
N ARG A 7 -11.91 6.26 -12.61
CA ARG A 7 -11.23 6.27 -11.29
C ARG A 7 -11.58 5.09 -10.36
N LYS A 8 -12.20 4.03 -10.90
CA LYS A 8 -12.63 2.86 -10.13
C LYS A 8 -11.39 2.14 -9.57
N LYS A 9 -11.49 1.51 -8.40
CA LYS A 9 -10.43 0.70 -7.74
C LYS A 9 -9.22 1.44 -7.14
N LEU A 10 -9.01 2.73 -7.35
CA LEU A 10 -7.85 3.44 -6.75
C LEU A 10 -7.88 3.48 -5.21
N ILE A 11 -9.05 3.74 -4.62
CA ILE A 11 -9.24 3.69 -3.16
C ILE A 11 -8.99 2.28 -2.62
N GLU A 12 -9.48 1.25 -3.33
CA GLU A 12 -9.25 -0.13 -2.93
C GLU A 12 -7.77 -0.51 -3.04
N ALA A 13 -7.06 -0.02 -4.07
CA ALA A 13 -5.62 -0.24 -4.23
C ALA A 13 -4.82 0.32 -3.04
N GLY A 14 -5.21 1.51 -2.55
CA GLY A 14 -4.61 2.11 -1.36
C GLY A 14 -4.85 1.30 -0.09
N ARG A 15 -6.08 0.83 0.10
CA ARG A 15 -6.44 -0.05 1.23
C ARG A 15 -5.65 -1.34 1.19
N TYR A 16 -5.63 -1.99 0.03
CA TYR A 16 -4.91 -3.24 -0.18
C TYR A 16 -3.41 -3.06 0.08
N TRP A 17 -2.78 -2.03 -0.51
CA TRP A 17 -1.37 -1.72 -0.26
C TRP A 17 -1.05 -1.49 1.23
N ALA A 18 -1.90 -0.76 1.96
CA ALA A 18 -1.68 -0.48 3.37
C ALA A 18 -1.88 -1.72 4.26
N GLY A 19 -2.81 -2.61 3.89
CA GLY A 19 -3.08 -3.86 4.61
C GLY A 19 -1.98 -4.91 4.48
N GLN A 20 -1.22 -4.89 3.38
CA GLN A 20 -0.16 -5.86 3.07
C GLN A 20 1.22 -5.48 3.65
N ARG A 21 1.30 -4.49 4.56
CA ARG A 21 2.60 -4.03 5.08
C ARG A 21 3.23 -5.08 6.01
N PRO A 22 4.49 -5.49 5.78
CA PRO A 22 5.21 -6.38 6.69
C PRO A 22 5.23 -5.78 8.09
N GLY A 23 4.69 -6.52 9.05
CA GLY A 23 4.38 -6.05 10.41
C GLY A 23 2.88 -6.07 10.74
N GLY A 24 2.01 -6.30 9.76
CA GLY A 24 0.66 -6.85 9.97
C GLY A 24 0.69 -8.34 9.66
N SER A 25 0.62 -9.16 10.72
CA SER A 25 0.38 -10.61 10.71
C SER A 25 0.88 -11.39 9.49
N GLY A 26 2.06 -11.99 9.61
CA GLY A 26 2.51 -13.02 8.69
C GLY A 26 3.96 -13.41 8.98
N ALA A 27 4.16 -14.54 9.66
CA ALA A 27 5.42 -15.25 9.78
C ALA A 27 6.56 -14.74 10.70
N ASP A 28 6.45 -13.60 11.40
CA ASP A 28 7.44 -13.29 12.45
C ASP A 28 7.09 -14.08 13.73
N GLY A 29 7.85 -15.16 13.97
CA GLY A 29 7.80 -15.97 15.19
C GLY A 29 7.47 -17.45 14.97
N VAL A 30 6.98 -17.84 13.79
CA VAL A 30 6.46 -19.22 13.59
C VAL A 30 7.54 -20.29 13.81
N ASP A 31 8.75 -20.11 13.29
CA ASP A 31 9.82 -21.12 13.42
C ASP A 31 10.46 -21.12 14.81
N GLU A 32 10.62 -19.94 15.43
CA GLU A 32 11.10 -19.83 16.81
C GLU A 32 10.08 -20.40 17.80
N ASP A 33 8.78 -20.22 17.55
CA ASP A 33 7.69 -20.82 18.32
C ASP A 33 7.63 -22.33 18.10
N LEU A 34 7.81 -22.80 16.86
CA LEU A 34 7.83 -24.23 16.53
C LEU A 34 8.99 -24.95 17.23
N ASP A 35 10.18 -24.36 17.24
CA ASP A 35 11.36 -24.90 17.95
C ASP A 35 11.21 -24.80 19.48
N TRP A 36 10.65 -23.71 20.00
CA TRP A 36 10.32 -23.59 21.43
C TRP A 36 9.28 -24.62 21.88
N LEU A 37 8.28 -24.92 21.04
CA LEU A 37 7.25 -25.93 21.28
C LEU A 37 7.73 -27.37 21.03
N GLY A 38 8.92 -27.53 20.44
CA GLY A 38 9.47 -28.84 20.08
C GLY A 38 8.61 -29.59 19.07
N VAL A 39 7.90 -28.87 18.20
CA VAL A 39 7.07 -29.46 17.14
C VAL A 39 7.97 -29.75 15.94
N ASP A 40 8.10 -31.02 15.61
CA ASP A 40 8.78 -31.46 14.40
C ASP A 40 7.84 -31.26 13.20
N VAL A 41 8.08 -30.20 12.44
CA VAL A 41 7.32 -29.86 11.22
C VAL A 41 7.41 -30.95 10.16
N ASP A 42 8.46 -31.77 10.16
CA ASP A 42 8.63 -32.88 9.21
C ASP A 42 7.75 -34.10 9.59
N ALA A 43 7.21 -34.13 10.81
CA ALA A 43 6.20 -35.11 11.22
C ALA A 43 4.77 -34.69 10.81
N LEU A 44 4.59 -33.48 10.29
CA LEU A 44 3.31 -32.91 9.88
C LEU A 44 3.13 -33.05 8.35
N ASP A 45 2.96 -34.29 7.89
CA ASP A 45 2.66 -34.68 6.49
C ASP A 45 1.30 -34.15 5.96
N TRP A 46 0.65 -33.26 6.73
CA TRP A 46 -0.68 -32.68 6.52
C TRP A 46 -0.66 -31.14 6.37
N LEU A 47 0.52 -30.51 6.31
CA LEU A 47 0.66 -29.08 6.01
C LEU A 47 0.47 -28.79 4.51
N GLU A 48 -0.75 -28.99 4.03
CA GLU A 48 -1.32 -28.25 2.90
C GLU A 48 -1.86 -26.91 3.46
N GLU A 49 -1.84 -25.74 2.85
CA GLU A 49 -1.44 -25.23 1.53
C GLU A 49 -0.81 -23.86 1.82
N VAL A 50 0.20 -23.46 1.05
CA VAL A 50 0.65 -22.06 1.06
C VAL A 50 -0.54 -21.22 0.60
N GLU A 51 -1.12 -20.39 1.48
CA GLU A 51 -2.13 -19.41 1.06
C GLU A 51 -1.53 -18.62 -0.11
N GLU A 52 -2.12 -18.77 -1.30
CA GLU A 52 -1.73 -17.97 -2.45
C GLU A 52 -1.87 -16.50 -2.04
N PRO A 53 -0.83 -15.67 -2.28
CA PRO A 53 -0.88 -14.28 -1.85
C PRO A 53 -2.12 -13.62 -2.47
N ASP A 54 -2.97 -13.03 -1.62
CA ASP A 54 -4.21 -12.34 -2.05
C ASP A 54 -3.93 -11.43 -3.24
N GLU A 55 -4.30 -11.78 -4.47
CA GLU A 55 -3.97 -10.95 -5.63
C GLU A 55 -4.94 -9.75 -5.77
N PHE A 56 -4.41 -8.53 -5.95
CA PHE A 56 -5.23 -7.35 -6.23
C PHE A 56 -5.19 -6.96 -7.71
N VAL A 57 -6.35 -7.01 -8.37
CA VAL A 57 -6.50 -6.60 -9.77
C VAL A 57 -6.67 -5.09 -9.88
N LEU A 58 -5.67 -4.43 -10.48
CA LEU A 58 -5.73 -3.02 -10.86
C LEU A 58 -6.05 -2.86 -12.35
N TRP A 59 -6.86 -1.86 -12.69
CA TRP A 59 -7.19 -1.55 -14.08
C TRP A 59 -5.99 -0.90 -14.80
N PRO A 60 -5.74 -1.22 -16.08
CA PRO A 60 -4.57 -0.76 -16.82
C PRO A 60 -4.35 0.76 -16.78
N GLU A 61 -5.45 1.53 -16.80
CA GLU A 61 -5.40 2.99 -16.82
C GLU A 61 -4.92 3.60 -15.49
N ASN A 62 -5.07 2.86 -14.39
CA ASN A 62 -4.66 3.28 -13.05
C ASN A 62 -3.21 2.90 -12.72
N VAL A 63 -2.56 2.08 -13.56
CA VAL A 63 -1.18 1.59 -13.34
C VAL A 63 -0.20 2.76 -13.19
N GLN A 64 -0.40 3.83 -13.96
CA GLN A 64 0.44 5.01 -13.88
C GLN A 64 0.34 5.71 -12.52
N ALA A 65 -0.88 5.90 -12.00
CA ALA A 65 -1.11 6.48 -10.69
C ALA A 65 -0.49 5.62 -9.58
N LEU A 66 -0.68 4.30 -9.64
CA LEU A 66 -0.07 3.37 -8.69
C LEU A 66 1.47 3.43 -8.73
N ASN A 67 2.07 3.47 -9.92
CA ASN A 67 3.52 3.56 -10.05
C ASN A 67 4.10 4.85 -9.45
N VAL A 68 3.40 5.97 -9.59
CA VAL A 68 3.81 7.22 -8.93
C VAL A 68 3.59 7.13 -7.42
N PHE A 69 2.48 6.53 -6.97
CA PHE A 69 2.22 6.30 -5.56
C PHE A 69 3.33 5.47 -4.89
N LEU A 70 3.72 4.35 -5.49
CA LEU A 70 4.77 3.47 -4.96
C LEU A 70 6.14 4.17 -4.87
N LYS A 71 6.40 5.19 -5.71
CA LYS A 71 7.62 6.02 -5.59
C LYS A 71 7.55 7.00 -4.42
N CYS A 72 6.35 7.33 -3.94
CA CYS A 72 6.10 8.27 -2.84
C CYS A 72 5.76 7.57 -1.51
N CYS A 73 5.37 6.28 -1.53
CA CYS A 73 4.71 5.60 -0.41
C CYS A 73 5.54 5.42 0.87
N GLY A 74 6.83 5.75 0.84
CA GLY A 74 7.69 5.81 2.04
C GLY A 74 7.76 7.19 2.71
N GLN A 75 7.06 8.20 2.17
CA GLN A 75 7.23 9.61 2.55
C GLN A 75 5.94 10.22 3.11
N TRP A 76 5.40 9.57 4.13
CA TRP A 76 4.22 10.02 4.85
C TRP A 76 4.55 11.18 5.80
N GLU A 77 3.63 12.12 5.88
CA GLU A 77 3.55 13.06 6.98
C GLU A 77 2.91 12.36 8.18
N ILE A 78 3.66 12.31 9.29
CA ILE A 78 3.27 11.61 10.52
C ILE A 78 3.25 12.61 11.65
N VAL A 79 2.14 12.64 12.39
CA VAL A 79 2.01 13.38 13.64
C VAL A 79 2.08 12.37 14.78
N ALA A 80 2.99 12.59 15.72
CA ALA A 80 3.13 11.75 16.91
C ALA A 80 2.71 12.54 18.15
N ASP A 81 1.87 11.94 18.99
CA ASP A 81 1.47 12.45 20.29
C ASP A 81 1.48 11.34 21.35
N MET A 82 0.98 11.63 22.55
CA MET A 82 0.89 10.67 23.66
C MET A 82 -0.04 9.47 23.36
N GLY A 83 -0.88 9.56 22.33
CA GLY A 83 -1.82 8.54 21.88
C GLY A 83 -1.33 7.70 20.70
N GLY A 84 -0.14 7.98 20.14
CA GLY A 84 0.49 7.18 19.10
C GLY A 84 1.05 8.00 17.92
N CYS A 85 1.33 7.30 16.82
CA CYS A 85 1.73 7.90 15.54
C CYS A 85 0.57 7.83 14.55
N PHE A 86 0.19 8.97 13.97
CA PHE A 86 -0.91 9.09 13.01
C PHE A 86 -0.39 9.58 11.66
N TYR A 87 -0.65 8.79 10.63
CA TYR A 87 -0.38 9.11 9.24
C TYR A 87 -1.42 10.12 8.74
N GLN A 88 -0.99 11.31 8.33
CA GLN A 88 -1.88 12.36 7.82
C GLN A 88 -2.06 12.28 6.31
N GLY A 89 -0.99 11.91 5.60
CA GLY A 89 -0.99 11.90 4.16
C GLY A 89 0.39 11.78 3.52
N LEU A 90 0.46 11.70 2.20
CA LEU A 90 1.71 11.83 1.46
C LEU A 90 2.14 13.29 1.41
N LYS A 91 3.45 13.53 1.52
CA LYS A 91 3.97 14.90 1.50
C LYS A 91 3.88 15.51 0.09
N ASP A 92 3.01 16.51 -0.11
CA ASP A 92 2.78 17.20 -1.39
C ASP A 92 4.07 17.63 -2.11
N SER A 93 5.03 18.21 -1.38
CA SER A 93 6.33 18.63 -1.96
C SER A 93 7.10 17.48 -2.63
N ARG A 94 6.96 16.26 -2.11
CA ARG A 94 7.59 15.06 -2.66
C ARG A 94 6.80 14.54 -3.85
N VAL A 95 5.47 14.48 -3.73
CA VAL A 95 4.59 14.11 -4.85
C VAL A 95 4.87 14.99 -6.08
N ASN A 96 4.93 16.32 -5.89
CA ASN A 96 5.28 17.27 -6.94
C ASN A 96 6.69 17.05 -7.52
N SER A 97 7.66 16.67 -6.68
CA SER A 97 9.02 16.32 -7.13
C SER A 97 9.05 15.03 -7.98
N VAL A 98 8.21 14.04 -7.66
CA VAL A 98 8.09 12.81 -8.46
C VAL A 98 7.35 13.08 -9.77
N LEU A 99 6.25 13.86 -9.72
CA LEU A 99 5.47 14.24 -10.91
C LEU A 99 6.29 15.07 -11.90
N SER A 100 7.04 16.07 -11.44
CA SER A 100 7.91 16.87 -12.31
C SER A 100 9.01 16.04 -12.99
N ARG A 101 9.45 14.93 -12.38
CA ARG A 101 10.45 14.00 -12.93
C ARG A 101 9.84 12.83 -13.73
N SER A 102 8.52 12.79 -13.87
CA SER A 102 7.81 11.68 -14.53
C SER A 102 7.82 11.76 -16.06
N GLY A 103 8.19 12.91 -16.63
CA GLY A 103 8.12 13.16 -18.08
C GLY A 103 6.71 13.46 -18.60
N LEU A 104 5.72 13.59 -17.71
CA LEU A 104 4.33 13.88 -18.06
C LEU A 104 4.08 15.35 -18.37
N SER A 105 3.11 15.61 -19.23
CA SER A 105 2.57 16.95 -19.44
C SER A 105 1.91 17.48 -18.17
N ALA A 106 1.74 18.80 -18.06
CA ALA A 106 1.10 19.41 -16.90
C ALA A 106 -0.35 18.91 -16.67
N GLU A 107 -1.09 18.65 -17.74
CA GLU A 107 -2.45 18.09 -17.66
C GLU A 107 -2.44 16.67 -17.09
N GLU A 108 -1.53 15.83 -17.57
CA GLU A 108 -1.35 14.46 -17.06
C GLU A 108 -0.86 14.45 -15.62
N GLN A 109 0.05 15.35 -15.24
CA GLN A 109 0.51 15.49 -13.85
C GLN A 109 -0.65 15.81 -12.91
N ASN A 110 -1.52 16.75 -13.29
CA ASN A 110 -2.70 17.12 -12.50
C ASN A 110 -3.68 15.95 -12.36
N LYS A 111 -3.85 15.16 -13.42
CA LYS A 111 -4.70 13.97 -13.40
C LYS A 111 -4.14 12.89 -12.48
N VAL A 112 -2.85 12.57 -12.62
CA VAL A 112 -2.17 11.59 -11.77
C VAL A 112 -2.15 12.06 -10.31
N PHE A 113 -2.02 13.36 -10.05
CA PHE A 113 -2.15 13.93 -8.72
C PHE A 113 -3.54 13.68 -8.13
N ALA A 114 -4.61 13.92 -8.89
CA ALA A 114 -5.96 13.62 -8.43
C ALA A 114 -6.18 12.12 -8.15
N ASP A 115 -5.61 11.25 -8.98
CA ASP A 115 -5.69 9.79 -8.82
C ASP A 115 -4.88 9.30 -7.59
N LEU A 116 -3.74 9.93 -7.31
CA LEU A 116 -2.94 9.70 -6.10
C LEU A 116 -3.71 9.94 -4.81
N LEU A 117 -4.45 11.05 -4.75
CA LEU A 117 -5.27 11.39 -3.58
C LEU A 117 -6.33 10.31 -3.30
N LEU A 118 -6.81 9.61 -4.33
CA LEU A 118 -7.75 8.50 -4.16
C LEU A 118 -7.07 7.27 -3.58
N ILE A 119 -5.84 6.95 -3.99
CA ILE A 119 -5.06 5.86 -3.38
C ILE A 119 -4.76 6.20 -1.92
N GLU A 120 -4.31 7.42 -1.65
CA GLU A 120 -4.05 7.90 -0.29
C GLU A 120 -5.28 7.84 0.61
N GLN A 121 -6.44 8.27 0.10
CA GLN A 121 -7.73 8.16 0.80
C GLN A 121 -8.05 6.71 1.22
N GLY A 122 -7.62 5.73 0.42
CA GLY A 122 -7.73 4.32 0.76
C GLY A 122 -6.74 3.86 1.82
N ALA A 123 -5.49 4.31 1.73
CA ALA A 123 -4.40 3.86 2.59
C ALA A 123 -4.47 4.45 4.02
N VAL A 124 -4.79 5.75 4.17
CA VAL A 124 -4.74 6.46 5.45
C VAL A 124 -5.58 5.78 6.56
N PRO A 125 -6.83 5.37 6.33
CA PRO A 125 -7.62 4.71 7.37
C PRO A 125 -7.00 3.40 7.87
N VAL A 126 -6.43 2.60 6.96
CA VAL A 126 -5.78 1.31 7.29
C VAL A 126 -4.47 1.52 8.02
N LEU A 127 -3.68 2.53 7.62
CA LEU A 127 -2.43 2.88 8.31
C LEU A 127 -2.63 3.40 9.74
N ASN A 128 -3.79 4.02 10.01
CA ASN A 128 -4.16 4.56 11.32
C ASN A 128 -5.06 3.64 12.13
N GLU A 129 -5.40 2.46 11.61
CA GLU A 129 -6.17 1.48 12.35
C GLU A 129 -5.35 1.00 13.56
N LYS A 130 -5.97 1.03 14.74
CA LYS A 130 -5.32 0.56 15.96
C LYS A 130 -5.17 -0.96 15.87
N LYS A 131 -3.93 -1.43 15.86
CA LYS A 131 -3.60 -2.84 16.10
C LYS A 131 -3.73 -3.18 17.59
#